data_AF-A0A7R9WS80-F1
#
_entry.id   AF-A0A7R9WS80-F1
#
_cell.length_a   1.000
_cell.length_b   1.000
_cell.length_c   1.000
_cell.angle_alpha   90.00
_cell.angle_beta   90.00
_cell.angle_gamma   90.00
#
_symmetry.space_group_name_H-M   'P 1'
#
loop_
_entity.id
_entity.type
_entity.pdbx_description
1 polymer ?
#
loop_
_entity_poly.entity_id
_entity_poly.type
_entity_poly.pdbx_seq_one_letter_code
_entity_poly.pdbx_strand_id
1 'polypeptide(L)'
;EIYDEVSSGNEIRTVIMHGARIDKYPVGKIDGTDTWKVGEKVRSERDDENIPLNPFTAGVYIATMMAQIDVLLEAGHPYSEVVNESVIEAVDSLCPYMHYKGVAFMVDNCSFTAKTGSRKWAPRFDYILDQLAYTAVDNGAPVDETLIADFEKHTVHQAVTECCKLRPPVDISLFAETSTKEIVIQ
;
A
#
# COMPACT_ATOMS: atom_id res chain seq x y z
N GLU A 1 6.22 12.34 -9.16
CA GLU A 1 4.99 13.08 -8.73
C GLU A 1 4.82 13.08 -7.21
N ILE A 2 4.41 11.97 -6.57
CA ILE A 2 4.13 11.97 -5.12
C ILE A 2 5.36 12.40 -4.31
N TYR A 3 6.52 11.82 -4.61
CA TYR A 3 7.78 12.16 -3.93
C TYR A 3 8.13 13.65 -4.06
N ASP A 4 7.94 14.24 -5.25
CA ASP A 4 8.20 15.65 -5.52
C ASP A 4 7.23 16.58 -4.78
N GLU A 5 5.95 16.20 -4.70
CA GLU A 5 4.92 16.92 -3.94
C GLU A 5 5.23 16.91 -2.43
N VAL A 6 5.78 15.81 -1.90
CA VAL A 6 6.19 15.71 -0.50
C VAL A 6 7.46 16.52 -0.26
N SER A 7 8.51 16.32 -1.06
CA SER A 7 9.82 16.98 -0.87
C SER A 7 9.77 18.49 -1.08
N SER A 8 8.88 18.99 -1.94
CA SER A 8 8.61 20.43 -2.11
C SER A 8 7.78 21.05 -0.98
N GLY A 9 7.21 20.23 -0.09
CA GLY A 9 6.34 20.65 1.01
C GLY A 9 4.89 20.97 0.62
N ASN A 10 4.50 20.75 -0.63
CA ASN A 10 3.11 20.94 -1.08
C ASN A 10 2.15 19.96 -0.40
N GLU A 11 2.56 18.69 -0.27
CA GLU A 11 1.74 17.67 0.38
C GLU A 11 1.56 17.99 1.87
N ILE A 12 2.63 18.44 2.54
CA ILE A 12 2.59 18.88 3.95
C ILE A 12 1.60 20.02 4.12
N ARG A 13 1.66 21.03 3.24
CA ARG A 13 0.73 22.17 3.26
C ARG A 13 -0.71 21.71 3.03
N THR A 14 -0.93 20.75 2.14
CA THR A 14 -2.24 20.16 1.88
C THR A 14 -2.81 19.49 3.13
N VAL A 15 -2.01 18.68 3.83
CA VAL A 15 -2.44 18.00 5.07
C VAL A 15 -2.77 19.02 6.18
N ILE A 16 -1.99 20.08 6.33
CA ILE A 16 -2.29 21.16 7.29
C ILE A 16 -3.66 21.79 6.98
N MET A 17 -3.93 22.10 5.71
CA MET A 17 -5.21 22.66 5.29
C MET A 17 -6.38 21.67 5.44
N HIS A 18 -6.13 20.35 5.35
CA HIS A 18 -7.12 19.32 5.65
C HIS A 18 -7.45 19.30 7.14
N GLY A 19 -6.43 19.34 8.00
CA GLY A 19 -6.60 19.40 9.45
C GLY A 19 -7.42 20.61 9.88
N ALA A 20 -7.16 21.79 9.30
CA ALA A 20 -7.90 23.02 9.61
C ALA A 20 -9.40 22.98 9.25
N ARG A 21 -9.83 22.05 8.39
CA ARG A 21 -11.23 21.96 7.93
C ARG A 21 -11.94 20.67 8.34
N ILE A 22 -11.31 19.85 9.19
CA ILE A 22 -11.82 18.52 9.51
C ILE A 22 -13.17 18.55 10.24
N ASP A 23 -13.38 19.53 11.11
CA ASP A 23 -14.65 19.72 11.84
C ASP A 23 -15.81 20.04 10.88
N LYS A 24 -15.51 20.67 9.73
CA LYS A 24 -16.49 21.00 8.70
C LYS A 24 -16.66 19.89 7.66
N TYR A 25 -15.57 19.21 7.31
CA TYR A 25 -15.52 18.16 6.30
C TYR A 25 -14.80 16.94 6.86
N PRO A 26 -15.49 16.10 7.65
CA PRO A 26 -14.88 14.93 8.26
C PRO A 26 -14.42 13.91 7.22
N VAL A 27 -13.45 13.08 7.59
CA VAL A 27 -12.97 11.98 6.73
C VAL A 27 -14.07 10.91 6.63
N GLY A 28 -14.53 10.64 5.40
CA GLY A 28 -15.53 9.60 5.12
C GLY A 28 -14.97 8.17 5.11
N LYS A 29 -15.88 7.20 5.20
CA LYS A 29 -15.58 5.77 5.03
C LYS A 29 -15.18 5.45 3.59
N ILE A 30 -14.28 4.48 3.44
CA ILE A 30 -13.74 4.05 2.12
C ILE A 30 -14.06 2.60 1.77
N ASP A 31 -14.72 1.88 2.66
CA ASP A 31 -15.06 0.45 2.55
C ASP A 31 -16.56 0.19 2.27
N GLY A 32 -17.30 1.23 1.86
CA GLY A 32 -18.74 1.10 1.56
C GLY A 32 -19.07 0.58 0.16
N THR A 33 -18.07 0.40 -0.71
CA THR A 33 -18.24 -0.02 -2.12
C THR A 33 -18.27 -1.54 -2.27
N ASP A 34 -18.64 -2.02 -3.46
CA ASP A 34 -18.96 -3.43 -3.72
C ASP A 34 -17.81 -4.39 -3.38
N THR A 35 -16.57 -4.05 -3.75
CA THR A 35 -15.38 -4.86 -3.45
C THR A 35 -15.26 -5.17 -1.96
N TRP A 36 -15.51 -4.18 -1.10
CA TRP A 36 -15.34 -4.32 0.35
C TRP A 36 -16.50 -5.06 1.01
N LYS A 37 -17.72 -4.87 0.52
CA LYS A 37 -18.90 -5.66 0.91
C LYS A 37 -18.76 -7.14 0.53
N VAL A 38 -18.20 -7.44 -0.65
CA VAL A 38 -17.84 -8.80 -1.03
C VAL A 38 -16.75 -9.33 -0.10
N GLY A 39 -15.75 -8.51 0.21
CA GLY A 39 -14.67 -8.87 1.12
C GLY A 39 -15.15 -9.28 2.52
N GLU A 40 -16.20 -8.68 3.06
CA GLU A 40 -16.81 -9.11 4.34
C GLU A 40 -17.30 -10.56 4.29
N LYS A 41 -18.00 -10.94 3.21
CA LYS A 41 -18.49 -12.31 3.01
C LYS A 41 -17.33 -13.29 2.85
N VAL A 42 -16.35 -12.93 2.02
CA VAL A 42 -15.14 -13.74 1.82
C VAL A 42 -14.41 -13.99 3.15
N ARG A 43 -14.28 -12.97 4.01
CA ARG A 43 -13.65 -13.13 5.33
C ARG A 43 -14.46 -14.00 6.29
N SER A 44 -15.80 -13.96 6.21
CA SER A 44 -16.65 -14.78 7.09
C SER A 44 -16.57 -16.29 6.81
N GLU A 45 -16.16 -16.65 5.60
CA GLU A 45 -16.03 -18.04 5.13
C GLU A 45 -14.56 -18.40 4.83
N ARG A 46 -13.60 -17.58 5.27
CA ARG A 46 -12.20 -17.69 4.87
C ARG A 46 -11.58 -18.97 5.41
N ASP A 47 -10.85 -19.65 4.52
CA ASP A 47 -9.95 -20.74 4.84
C ASP A 47 -8.51 -20.24 4.68
N ASP A 48 -7.83 -20.02 5.81
CA ASP A 48 -6.46 -19.48 5.85
C ASP A 48 -5.45 -20.45 5.24
N GLU A 49 -5.75 -21.76 5.15
CA GLU A 49 -4.85 -22.76 4.55
C GLU A 49 -4.91 -22.74 3.01
N ASN A 50 -5.96 -22.14 2.43
CA ASN A 50 -6.25 -22.22 0.99
C ASN A 50 -6.37 -20.83 0.31
N ILE A 51 -5.58 -19.85 0.74
CA ILE A 51 -5.53 -18.52 0.12
C ILE A 51 -4.80 -18.61 -1.24
N PRO A 52 -5.42 -18.22 -2.36
CA PRO A 52 -4.81 -18.34 -3.68
C PRO A 52 -3.76 -17.26 -3.94
N LEU A 53 -2.70 -17.62 -4.69
CA LEU A 53 -1.76 -16.66 -5.27
C LEU A 53 -2.11 -16.42 -6.75
N ASN A 54 -2.66 -15.25 -7.06
CA ASN A 54 -2.91 -14.85 -8.44
C ASN A 54 -1.63 -14.25 -9.07
N PRO A 55 -1.07 -14.84 -10.14
CA PRO A 55 0.20 -14.35 -10.73
C PRO A 55 0.12 -12.93 -11.29
N PHE A 56 -1.01 -12.54 -11.87
CA PHE A 56 -1.20 -11.20 -12.44
C PHE A 56 -1.24 -10.14 -11.32
N THR A 57 -2.00 -10.40 -10.25
CA THR A 57 -2.03 -9.54 -9.07
C THR A 57 -0.65 -9.42 -8.42
N ALA A 58 0.09 -10.53 -8.31
CA ALA A 58 1.46 -10.51 -7.79
C ALA A 58 2.37 -9.64 -8.67
N GLY A 59 2.27 -9.76 -10.00
CA GLY A 59 3.02 -8.92 -10.95
C GLY A 59 2.76 -7.42 -10.74
N VAL A 60 1.50 -7.01 -10.68
CA VAL A 60 1.13 -5.59 -10.47
C VAL A 60 1.63 -5.08 -9.11
N TYR A 61 1.47 -5.87 -8.05
CA TYR A 61 1.88 -5.49 -6.70
C TYR A 61 3.41 -5.35 -6.57
N ILE A 62 4.16 -6.33 -7.07
CA ILE A 62 5.64 -6.32 -7.03
C ILE A 62 6.21 -5.25 -7.96
N ALA A 63 5.63 -5.02 -9.15
CA ALA A 63 6.05 -3.93 -10.02
C ALA A 63 5.89 -2.56 -9.33
N THR A 64 4.79 -2.36 -8.60
CA THR A 64 4.57 -1.13 -7.82
C THR A 64 5.58 -0.98 -6.69
N MET A 65 5.89 -2.08 -5.98
CA MET A 65 6.90 -2.11 -4.92
C MET A 65 8.29 -1.75 -5.45
N MET A 66 8.70 -2.32 -6.59
CA MET A 66 9.97 -2.02 -7.24
C MET A 66 10.04 -0.57 -7.72
N ALA A 67 8.97 -0.05 -8.33
CA ALA A 67 8.92 1.35 -8.75
C ALA A 67 9.09 2.32 -7.56
N GLN A 68 8.52 2.01 -6.39
CA GLN A 68 8.75 2.80 -5.18
C GLN A 68 10.20 2.73 -4.70
N ILE A 69 10.79 1.52 -4.72
CA ILE A 69 12.20 1.30 -4.36
C ILE A 69 13.12 2.17 -5.24
N ASP A 70 12.91 2.14 -6.55
CA ASP A 70 13.73 2.88 -7.51
C ASP A 70 13.62 4.40 -7.28
N VAL A 71 12.40 4.92 -7.11
CA VAL A 71 12.17 6.35 -6.81
C VAL A 71 12.92 6.80 -5.56
N LEU A 72 12.91 6.00 -4.48
CA LEU A 72 13.60 6.37 -3.24
C LEU A 72 15.12 6.25 -3.36
N LEU A 73 15.63 5.23 -4.06
CA LEU A 73 17.07 5.07 -4.31
C LEU A 73 17.61 6.19 -5.19
N GLU A 74 16.88 6.58 -6.25
CA GLU A 74 17.21 7.71 -7.11
C GLU A 74 17.26 9.03 -6.32
N ALA A 75 16.39 9.18 -5.33
CA ALA A 75 16.38 10.32 -4.43
C ALA A 75 17.45 10.26 -3.32
N GLY A 76 18.26 9.20 -3.26
CA GLY A 76 19.41 9.07 -2.37
C GLY A 76 19.11 8.48 -0.98
N HIS A 77 17.97 7.83 -0.80
CA HIS A 77 17.63 7.17 0.47
C HIS A 77 18.51 5.91 0.70
N PRO A 78 18.91 5.62 1.95
CA PRO A 78 19.66 4.41 2.28
C PRO A 78 18.77 3.17 2.19
N TYR A 79 19.38 2.02 1.84
CA TYR A 79 18.67 0.75 1.68
C TYR A 79 17.82 0.34 2.89
N SER A 80 18.28 0.60 4.12
CA SER A 80 17.51 0.26 5.31
C SER A 80 16.18 1.02 5.38
N GLU A 81 16.16 2.28 4.94
CA GLU A 81 14.93 3.07 4.90
C GLU A 81 14.05 2.60 3.74
N VAL A 82 14.62 2.48 2.54
CA VAL A 82 13.90 2.00 1.35
C VAL A 82 13.22 0.66 1.59
N VAL A 83 13.93 -0.31 2.18
CA VAL A 83 13.40 -1.65 2.47
C VAL A 83 12.34 -1.60 3.56
N ASN A 84 12.52 -0.81 4.62
CA ASN A 84 11.49 -0.71 5.66
C ASN A 84 10.19 -0.10 5.13
N GLU A 85 10.30 1.04 4.43
CA GLU A 85 9.16 1.82 3.92
C GLU A 85 8.45 1.16 2.72
N SER A 86 9.17 0.36 1.92
CA SER A 86 8.62 -0.20 0.68
C SER A 86 8.32 -1.70 0.75
N VAL A 87 8.89 -2.43 1.72
CA VAL A 87 8.75 -3.88 1.81
C VAL A 87 8.28 -4.31 3.20
N ILE A 88 9.06 -4.03 4.24
CA ILE A 88 8.85 -4.61 5.58
C ILE A 88 7.55 -4.10 6.19
N GLU A 89 7.34 -2.78 6.22
CA GLU A 89 6.12 -2.22 6.82
C GLU A 89 4.87 -2.69 6.10
N ALA A 90 4.92 -2.80 4.76
CA ALA A 90 3.81 -3.34 3.98
C ALA A 90 3.47 -4.77 4.41
N VAL A 91 4.44 -5.69 4.40
CA VAL A 91 4.15 -7.13 4.57
C VAL A 91 4.04 -7.59 6.03
N ASP A 92 4.76 -6.95 6.96
CA ASP A 92 4.76 -7.35 8.38
C ASP A 92 3.77 -6.57 9.23
N SER A 93 3.34 -5.39 8.78
CA SER A 93 2.45 -4.50 9.55
C SER A 93 1.12 -4.25 8.83
N LEU A 94 1.14 -3.62 7.65
CA LEU A 94 -0.07 -3.05 7.05
C LEU A 94 -0.95 -4.10 6.34
N CYS A 95 -0.37 -4.98 5.52
CA CYS A 95 -1.09 -6.06 4.84
C CYS A 95 -1.83 -6.97 5.82
N PRO A 96 -1.25 -7.36 6.99
CA PRO A 96 -1.98 -8.08 8.04
C PRO A 96 -3.27 -7.37 8.47
N TYR A 97 -3.26 -6.05 8.69
CA TYR A 97 -4.47 -5.30 9.06
C TYR A 97 -5.54 -5.37 7.96
N MET A 98 -5.12 -5.18 6.71
CA MET A 98 -6.03 -5.26 5.56
C MET A 98 -6.58 -6.68 5.37
N HIS A 99 -5.77 -7.71 5.59
CA HIS A 99 -6.21 -9.09 5.55
C HIS A 99 -7.22 -9.38 6.67
N TYR A 100 -7.01 -8.86 7.87
CA TYR A 100 -7.89 -9.09 9.02
C TYR A 100 -9.29 -8.48 8.83
N LYS A 101 -9.41 -7.21 8.43
CA LYS A 101 -10.72 -6.52 8.39
C LYS A 101 -10.91 -5.56 7.19
N GLY A 102 -10.11 -5.70 6.13
CA GLY A 102 -10.25 -4.91 4.90
C GLY A 102 -9.52 -3.56 4.95
N VAL A 103 -9.57 -2.81 3.84
CA VAL A 103 -8.72 -1.61 3.63
C VAL A 103 -8.97 -0.51 4.65
N ALA A 104 -10.22 -0.28 5.06
CA ALA A 104 -10.52 0.78 6.03
C ALA A 104 -9.86 0.47 7.38
N PHE A 105 -9.80 -0.80 7.79
CA PHE A 105 -9.12 -1.15 9.03
C PHE A 105 -7.61 -0.91 8.97
N MET A 106 -6.97 -1.14 7.82
CA MET A 106 -5.57 -0.75 7.63
C MET A 106 -5.40 0.77 7.62
N VAL A 107 -6.07 1.46 6.69
CA VAL A 107 -5.87 2.89 6.46
C VAL A 107 -6.28 3.72 7.68
N ASP A 108 -7.42 3.42 8.29
CA ASP A 108 -7.98 4.24 9.37
C ASP A 108 -7.37 3.91 10.74
N ASN A 109 -6.48 2.92 10.86
CA ASN A 109 -5.60 2.77 12.02
C ASN A 109 -4.25 3.47 11.86
N CYS A 110 -3.93 4.01 10.68
CA CYS A 110 -2.75 4.85 10.48
C CYS A 110 -2.98 6.31 10.97
N SER A 111 -1.95 7.14 10.86
CA SER A 111 -2.02 8.57 11.22
C SER A 111 -2.98 9.36 10.32
N PHE A 112 -3.39 10.57 10.75
CA PHE A 112 -4.22 11.46 9.93
C PHE A 112 -3.57 11.81 8.58
N THR A 113 -2.24 11.99 8.55
CA THR A 113 -1.47 12.22 7.33
C THR A 113 -1.58 11.03 6.38
N ALA A 114 -1.41 9.81 6.87
CA ALA A 114 -1.51 8.59 6.07
C ALA A 114 -2.95 8.38 5.54
N LYS A 115 -3.96 8.60 6.38
CA LYS A 115 -5.38 8.50 5.98
C LYS A 115 -5.74 9.43 4.83
N THR A 116 -5.30 10.69 4.92
CA THR A 116 -5.59 11.70 3.89
C THR A 116 -4.75 11.48 2.63
N GLY A 117 -3.49 11.06 2.78
CA GLY A 117 -2.63 10.65 1.66
C GLY A 117 -3.23 9.49 0.87
N SER A 118 -3.63 8.40 1.55
CA SER A 118 -4.26 7.24 0.91
C SER A 118 -5.50 7.64 0.10
N ARG A 119 -6.38 8.46 0.67
CA ARG A 119 -7.60 8.94 0.00
C ARG A 119 -7.34 9.86 -1.19
N LYS A 120 -6.24 10.63 -1.16
CA LYS A 120 -5.85 11.51 -2.26
C LYS A 120 -5.20 10.73 -3.41
N TRP A 121 -4.31 9.78 -3.08
CA TRP A 121 -3.42 9.15 -4.07
C TRP A 121 -3.88 7.79 -4.56
N ALA A 122 -4.66 7.02 -3.79
CA ALA A 122 -5.17 5.71 -4.25
C ALA A 122 -5.96 5.79 -5.58
N PRO A 123 -6.85 6.78 -5.80
CA PRO A 123 -7.54 6.92 -7.09
C PRO A 123 -6.59 7.22 -8.27
N ARG A 124 -5.41 7.80 -8.02
CA ARG A 124 -4.42 8.08 -9.07
C ARG A 124 -3.75 6.80 -9.56
N PHE A 125 -3.48 5.86 -8.65
CA PHE A 125 -2.95 4.53 -9.00
C PHE A 125 -3.99 3.67 -9.71
N ASP A 126 -5.24 3.69 -9.25
CA ASP A 126 -6.37 3.02 -9.91
C ASP A 126 -6.47 3.46 -11.38
N TYR A 127 -6.57 4.78 -11.59
CA TYR A 127 -6.73 5.35 -12.93
C TYR A 127 -5.53 5.11 -13.85
N ILE A 128 -4.29 5.18 -13.35
CA ILE A 128 -3.11 4.97 -14.21
C ILE A 128 -2.96 3.50 -14.62
N LEU A 129 -3.31 2.57 -13.74
CA LEU A 129 -3.32 1.14 -14.06
C LEU A 129 -4.38 0.84 -15.11
N ASP A 130 -5.61 1.30 -14.90
CA ASP A 130 -6.72 1.09 -15.84
C ASP A 130 -6.46 1.73 -17.21
N GLN A 131 -6.00 2.99 -17.23
CA GLN A 131 -5.86 3.73 -18.47
C GLN A 131 -4.65 3.32 -19.30
N LEU A 132 -3.56 2.90 -18.65
CA LEU A 132 -2.28 2.64 -19.32
C LEU A 132 -1.81 1.19 -19.19
N ALA A 133 -1.70 0.67 -17.97
CA ALA A 133 -1.11 -0.66 -17.76
C ALA A 133 -2.01 -1.76 -18.32
N TYR A 134 -3.30 -1.75 -17.97
CA TYR A 134 -4.23 -2.77 -18.43
C TYR A 134 -4.59 -2.62 -19.90
N THR A 135 -4.63 -1.39 -20.43
CA THR A 135 -4.76 -1.19 -21.88
C THR A 135 -3.56 -1.72 -22.66
N ALA A 136 -2.33 -1.62 -22.12
CA ALA A 136 -1.15 -2.22 -22.75
C ALA A 136 -1.24 -3.75 -22.77
N VAL A 137 -1.71 -4.37 -21.67
CA VAL A 137 -1.95 -5.82 -21.59
C VAL A 137 -3.01 -6.27 -22.59
N ASP A 138 -4.16 -5.60 -22.63
CA ASP A 138 -5.26 -5.93 -23.54
C ASP A 138 -4.87 -5.80 -25.02
N ASN A 139 -3.99 -4.84 -25.33
CA ASN A 139 -3.45 -4.65 -26.67
C ASN A 139 -2.29 -5.61 -27.01
N GLY A 140 -1.92 -6.52 -26.11
CA GLY A 140 -0.84 -7.48 -26.31
C GLY A 140 0.53 -6.83 -26.48
N ALA A 141 0.79 -5.72 -25.75
CA ALA A 141 2.10 -5.10 -25.73
C ALA A 141 3.17 -6.15 -25.35
N PRO A 142 4.31 -6.19 -26.04
CA PRO A 142 5.37 -7.15 -25.73
C PRO A 142 5.94 -6.89 -24.33
N VAL A 143 6.37 -7.94 -23.67
CA VAL A 143 7.08 -7.84 -22.39
C VAL A 143 8.41 -7.13 -22.60
N ASP A 144 8.73 -6.17 -21.74
CA ASP A 144 10.06 -5.58 -21.68
C ASP A 144 10.98 -6.49 -20.87
N GLU A 145 11.71 -7.36 -21.59
CA GLU A 145 12.67 -8.29 -21.00
C GLU A 145 13.81 -7.59 -20.22
N THR A 146 14.06 -6.31 -20.49
CA THR A 146 15.03 -5.52 -19.73
C THR A 146 14.53 -5.28 -18.31
N LEU A 147 13.26 -4.87 -18.16
CA LEU A 147 12.64 -4.68 -16.84
C LEU A 147 12.60 -5.98 -16.03
N ILE A 148 12.36 -7.12 -16.68
CA ILE A 148 12.42 -8.43 -16.04
C ILE A 148 13.84 -8.73 -15.56
N ALA A 149 14.85 -8.55 -16.42
CA ALA A 149 16.24 -8.81 -16.08
C ALA A 149 16.76 -7.88 -14.98
N ASP A 150 16.35 -6.61 -15.00
CA ASP A 150 16.69 -5.61 -13.98
C ASP A 150 16.04 -5.96 -12.65
N PHE A 151 14.76 -6.35 -12.65
CA PHE A 151 14.09 -6.88 -11.47
C PHE A 151 14.85 -8.07 -10.89
N GLU A 152 15.15 -9.11 -11.68
CA GLU A 152 15.83 -10.32 -11.19
C GLU A 152 17.21 -10.05 -10.58
N LYS A 153 17.93 -9.04 -11.09
CA LYS A 153 19.30 -8.71 -10.67
C LYS A 153 19.35 -7.56 -9.68
N HIS A 154 18.22 -6.98 -9.30
CA HIS A 154 18.19 -5.78 -8.49
C HIS A 154 18.85 -6.02 -7.12
N THR A 155 19.76 -5.13 -6.73
CA THR A 155 20.54 -5.28 -5.48
C THR A 155 19.68 -5.16 -4.22
N VAL A 156 18.45 -4.65 -4.32
CA VAL A 156 17.51 -4.58 -3.20
C VAL A 156 17.18 -5.96 -2.63
N HIS A 157 17.20 -7.04 -3.42
CA HIS A 157 16.88 -8.39 -2.93
C HIS A 157 17.83 -8.85 -1.82
N GLN A 158 19.12 -8.53 -1.98
CA GLN A 158 20.11 -8.76 -0.95
C GLN A 158 19.88 -7.87 0.28
N ALA A 159 19.57 -6.58 0.06
CA ALA A 159 19.27 -5.66 1.15
C ALA A 159 18.04 -6.09 1.97
N VAL A 160 16.98 -6.58 1.31
CA VAL A 160 15.81 -7.18 1.96
C VAL A 160 16.25 -8.37 2.81
N THR A 161 17.03 -9.29 2.25
CA THR A 161 17.55 -10.46 2.97
C THR A 161 18.30 -10.06 4.25
N GLU A 162 19.17 -9.05 4.18
CA GLU A 162 19.91 -8.58 5.35
C GLU A 162 19.01 -7.88 6.37
N CYS A 163 18.07 -7.02 5.93
CA CYS A 163 17.13 -6.35 6.83
C CYS A 163 16.19 -7.36 7.51
N CYS A 164 15.78 -8.43 6.83
CA CYS A 164 14.95 -9.49 7.40
C CYS A 164 15.58 -10.17 8.62
N LYS A 165 16.91 -10.25 8.69
CA LYS A 165 17.61 -10.84 9.85
C LYS A 165 17.42 -10.03 11.14
N LEU A 166 17.01 -8.77 11.02
CA LEU A 166 16.81 -7.85 12.14
C LEU A 166 15.34 -7.72 12.56
N ARG A 167 14.42 -8.39 11.86
CA ARG A 167 12.99 -8.37 12.20
C ARG A 167 12.74 -9.08 13.54
N PRO A 168 11.73 -8.65 14.31
CA PRO A 168 11.27 -9.40 15.47
C PRO A 168 10.93 -10.85 15.08
N PRO A 169 11.21 -11.84 15.95
CA PRO A 169 10.99 -13.26 15.64
C PRO A 169 9.51 -13.69 15.75
N VAL A 170 8.59 -12.73 15.86
CA VAL A 170 7.16 -12.94 16.07
C VAL A 170 6.36 -12.09 15.10
N ASP A 171 5.42 -12.71 14.42
CA ASP A 171 4.48 -12.02 13.55
C ASP A 171 3.42 -11.27 14.37
N ILE A 172 2.84 -10.22 13.78
CA ILE A 172 1.81 -9.43 14.44
C ILE A 172 0.53 -10.25 14.64
N SER A 173 -0.08 -10.10 15.82
CA SER A 173 -1.38 -10.70 16.16
C SER A 173 -2.44 -9.61 16.30
N LEU A 174 -3.52 -9.71 15.54
CA LEU A 174 -4.56 -8.68 15.42
C LEU A 174 -5.85 -9.00 16.19
N PHE A 175 -5.85 -10.08 16.98
CA PHE A 175 -7.03 -10.58 17.70
C PHE A 175 -7.38 -9.78 18.98
N ALA A 176 -6.70 -8.66 19.26
CA ALA A 176 -7.02 -7.80 20.40
C ALA A 176 -8.15 -6.82 20.06
N GLU A 177 -9.06 -6.55 21.02
CA GLU A 177 -10.05 -5.48 20.88
C GLU A 177 -9.34 -4.15 20.58
N THR A 178 -9.68 -3.55 19.44
CA THR A 178 -9.10 -2.26 19.02
C THR A 178 -9.44 -1.17 20.03
N SER A 179 -8.42 -0.51 20.58
CA SER A 179 -8.59 0.65 21.48
C SER A 179 -9.05 1.91 20.74
N THR A 180 -8.92 1.92 19.41
CA THR A 180 -9.49 2.93 18.51
C THR A 180 -11.01 2.78 18.48
N LYS A 181 -11.73 3.70 19.13
CA LYS A 181 -13.18 3.81 18.92
C LYS A 181 -13.41 4.07 17.43
N GLU A 182 -14.08 3.15 16.75
CA GLU A 182 -14.62 3.41 15.41
C GLU A 182 -15.50 4.66 15.52
N ILE A 183 -15.03 5.79 14.99
CA ILE A 183 -15.86 6.98 14.86
C ILE A 183 -16.80 6.67 13.71
N VAL A 184 -17.91 6.01 14.02
CA VAL A 184 -19.03 5.87 13.10
C VAL A 184 -19.69 7.24 13.01
N ILE A 185 -19.28 8.01 12.00
CA ILE A 185 -20.01 9.22 11.61
C ILE A 185 -21.26 8.72 10.89
N GLN A 186 -22.41 8.82 11.58
CA GLN A 186 -23.73 8.64 10.97
C GLN A 186 -24.02 9.73 9.96
#